data_AF-A0A8C3AD61-F1
#
_entry.id   AF-A0A8C3AD61-F1
#
_cell.length_a   1.000
_cell.length_b   1.000
_cell.length_c   1.000
_cell.angle_alpha   90.00
_cell.angle_beta   90.00
_cell.angle_gamma   90.00
#
_symmetry.space_group_name_H-M   'P 1'
#
loop_
_entity.id
_entity.type
_entity.pdbx_description
1 polymer ?
#
loop_
_entity_poly.entity_id
_entity_poly.type
_entity_poly.pdbx_seq_one_letter_code
_entity_poly.pdbx_strand_id
1 'polypeptide(L)'
;MTENNQRLKVLTRPYLYYLSQADGVGEWRMKEAKDLSDLVQNRITYLQNPPDCSKARKLVCNINKGCGYGCQLHHVVYCFMIAYGTERTLILESHNWRYAPGGWETVFLPVSNTCTDRSGATTGHWSGEAHDKDVQVVELPIVDSLHPRPPYLPLAIPEDLAPRLHRLHGDPSVWWVSQFVKYLVRPQTWLENEIQQTTAKLGFKHPIIGVHVRRTDKVGTEAAFHPIEEYMLHVEEQFKILARRVHIDKKRVYLATDDPSLLQEAKTKYPDYEFISDNSISWSAGLHNRYTENSLRGVILDIHFLSQTDFLVCTFSSQVCRVAYEIMQTLHPDASSYFYSLDDIYYFGGQNAHNQIAIYPHQPRDSEDIPLEPGDVIGVAGNHWDGYSKGINRKLGRTGLYPSYKVKEKIETVKYPTYPEADKLLNPQKK
;
A
#
# COMPACT_ATOMS: atom_id res chain seq x y z
N MET A 1 -23.36 -3.34 23.05
CA MET A 1 -21.98 -2.85 23.22
C MET A 1 -21.48 -2.06 22.00
N THR A 2 -21.87 -2.42 20.78
CA THR A 2 -21.47 -1.76 19.52
C THR A 2 -21.89 -0.29 19.40
N GLU A 3 -23.14 0.06 19.73
CA GLU A 3 -23.64 1.44 19.56
C GLU A 3 -22.97 2.45 20.50
N ASN A 4 -22.69 2.07 21.76
CA ASN A 4 -21.97 2.94 22.70
C ASN A 4 -20.51 3.17 22.29
N ASN A 5 -19.82 2.14 21.78
CA ASN A 5 -18.47 2.29 21.27
C ASN A 5 -18.42 3.17 20.01
N GLN A 6 -19.40 3.04 19.13
CA GLN A 6 -19.53 3.90 17.95
C GLN A 6 -19.77 5.36 18.33
N ARG A 7 -20.66 5.63 19.30
CA ARG A 7 -20.86 6.99 19.83
C ARG A 7 -19.59 7.57 20.45
N LEU A 8 -18.85 6.77 21.22
CA LEU A 8 -17.59 7.21 21.82
C LEU A 8 -16.57 7.59 20.73
N LYS A 9 -16.40 6.77 19.69
CA LYS A 9 -15.50 7.06 18.56
C LYS A 9 -15.86 8.37 17.85
N VAL A 10 -17.15 8.59 17.56
CA VAL A 10 -17.65 9.81 16.92
C VAL A 10 -17.39 11.05 17.76
N LEU A 11 -17.41 10.92 19.10
CA LEU A 11 -17.15 12.03 20.01
C LEU A 11 -15.66 12.30 20.23
N THR A 12 -14.81 11.27 20.31
CA THR A 12 -13.40 11.41 20.71
C THR A 12 -12.44 11.63 19.55
N ARG A 13 -12.67 10.99 18.38
CA ARG A 13 -11.78 11.10 17.21
C ARG A 13 -11.56 12.55 16.75
N PRO A 14 -12.57 13.44 16.73
CA PRO A 14 -12.36 14.84 16.38
C PRO A 14 -11.35 15.55 17.29
N TYR A 15 -11.40 15.32 18.61
CA TYR A 15 -10.45 15.94 19.55
C TYR A 15 -9.02 15.43 19.37
N LEU A 16 -8.86 14.12 19.17
CA LEU A 16 -7.54 13.54 18.86
C LEU A 16 -6.98 14.09 17.54
N TYR A 17 -7.84 14.31 16.55
CA TYR A 17 -7.43 14.98 15.32
C TYR A 17 -6.96 16.41 15.59
N TYR A 18 -7.73 17.24 16.31
CA TYR A 18 -7.30 18.61 16.61
C TYR A 18 -5.99 18.65 17.40
N LEU A 19 -5.80 17.73 18.35
CA LEU A 19 -4.53 17.58 19.07
C LEU A 19 -3.36 17.27 18.12
N SER A 20 -3.60 16.44 17.09
CA SER A 20 -2.58 16.15 16.07
C SER A 20 -2.22 17.35 15.18
N GLN A 21 -3.03 18.40 15.17
CA GLN A 21 -2.84 19.61 14.36
C GLN A 21 -2.39 20.83 15.18
N ALA A 22 -2.61 20.81 16.50
CA ALA A 22 -2.38 21.93 17.39
C ALA A 22 -0.91 22.40 17.42
N ASP A 23 -0.69 23.65 17.84
CA ASP A 23 0.63 24.22 18.14
C ASP A 23 1.68 24.06 17.02
N GLY A 24 1.22 24.13 15.74
CA GLY A 24 2.09 24.00 14.57
C GLY A 24 2.51 22.57 14.23
N VAL A 25 2.04 21.55 14.96
CA VAL A 25 2.35 20.14 14.70
C VAL A 25 1.86 19.69 13.33
N GLY A 26 0.69 20.19 12.88
CA GLY A 26 0.16 19.92 11.53
C GLY A 26 1.10 20.38 10.42
N GLU A 27 1.58 21.62 10.50
CA GLU A 27 2.51 22.22 9.54
C GLU A 27 3.87 21.49 9.56
N TRP A 28 4.38 21.18 10.75
CA TRP A 28 5.60 20.40 10.90
C TRP A 28 5.49 19.02 10.25
N ARG A 29 4.38 18.29 10.46
CA ARG A 29 4.17 16.97 9.84
C ARG A 29 4.11 17.06 8.32
N MET A 30 3.41 18.06 7.76
CA MET A 30 3.37 18.27 6.31
C MET A 30 4.77 18.49 5.74
N LYS A 31 5.57 19.34 6.38
CA LYS A 31 6.93 19.61 5.96
C LYS A 31 7.83 18.38 6.06
N GLU A 32 7.83 17.69 7.20
CA GLU A 32 8.68 16.51 7.43
C GLU A 32 8.31 15.35 6.50
N ALA A 33 7.02 15.13 6.23
CA ALA A 33 6.56 14.12 5.27
C ALA A 33 7.04 14.42 3.84
N LYS A 34 6.94 15.69 3.43
CA LYS A 34 7.46 16.14 2.13
C LYS A 34 8.97 15.94 2.05
N ASP A 35 9.72 16.40 3.05
CA ASP A 35 11.17 16.30 3.09
C ASP A 35 11.66 14.84 3.05
N LEU A 36 10.99 13.93 3.75
CA LEU A 36 11.30 12.49 3.72
C LEU A 36 10.98 11.86 2.36
N SER A 37 9.83 12.19 1.77
CA SER A 37 9.49 11.68 0.44
C SER A 37 10.47 12.19 -0.61
N ASP A 38 10.78 13.49 -0.61
CA ASP A 38 11.75 14.10 -1.54
C ASP A 38 13.14 13.46 -1.41
N LEU A 39 13.59 13.21 -0.18
CA LEU A 39 14.83 12.49 0.11
C LEU A 39 14.85 11.11 -0.55
N VAL A 40 13.83 10.29 -0.29
CA VAL A 40 13.77 8.93 -0.83
C VAL A 40 13.61 8.93 -2.35
N GLN A 41 12.73 9.77 -2.90
CA GLN A 41 12.54 9.87 -4.35
C GLN A 41 13.83 10.31 -5.06
N ASN A 42 14.61 11.20 -4.46
CA ASN A 42 15.91 11.59 -4.98
C ASN A 42 16.92 10.43 -4.97
N ARG A 43 17.01 9.67 -3.85
CA ARG A 43 17.86 8.48 -3.77
C ARG A 43 17.47 7.41 -4.80
N ILE A 44 16.17 7.15 -4.97
CA ILE A 44 15.66 6.24 -6.01
C ILE A 44 16.02 6.74 -7.40
N THR A 45 15.82 8.04 -7.67
CA THR A 45 16.17 8.64 -8.97
C THR A 45 17.66 8.53 -9.26
N TYR A 46 18.51 8.78 -8.28
CA TYR A 46 19.96 8.61 -8.40
C TYR A 46 20.33 7.17 -8.76
N LEU A 47 19.83 6.18 -8.00
CA LEU A 47 20.05 4.75 -8.27
C LEU A 47 19.60 4.34 -9.68
N GLN A 48 18.44 4.83 -10.10
CA GLN A 48 17.85 4.45 -11.37
C GLN A 48 18.56 5.08 -12.58
N ASN A 49 19.30 6.17 -12.40
CA ASN A 49 19.88 6.93 -13.51
C ASN A 49 21.41 6.99 -13.43
N PRO A 50 22.11 5.84 -13.58
CA PRO A 50 23.55 5.83 -13.60
C PRO A 50 24.10 6.60 -14.82
N PRO A 51 25.28 7.23 -14.71
CA PRO A 51 25.89 7.97 -15.80
C PRO A 51 26.35 7.09 -16.97
N ASP A 52 26.70 5.82 -16.69
CA ASP A 52 27.12 4.83 -17.69
C ASP A 52 26.36 3.51 -17.46
N CYS A 53 25.28 3.32 -18.23
CA CYS A 53 24.45 2.12 -18.13
C CYS A 53 25.21 0.83 -18.47
N SER A 54 26.26 0.90 -19.30
CA SER A 54 27.03 -0.30 -19.70
C SER A 54 27.84 -0.89 -18.54
N LYS A 55 28.15 -0.07 -17.52
CA LYS A 55 28.92 -0.46 -16.32
C LYS A 55 28.08 -0.53 -15.05
N ALA A 56 26.84 -0.07 -15.08
CA ALA A 56 25.95 -0.13 -13.94
C ALA A 56 25.71 -1.58 -13.49
N ARG A 57 25.61 -1.80 -12.18
CA ARG A 57 25.09 -3.05 -11.61
C ARG A 57 23.58 -3.02 -11.74
N LYS A 58 22.99 -4.12 -12.21
CA LYS A 58 21.58 -4.20 -12.60
C LYS A 58 20.89 -5.33 -11.88
N LEU A 59 19.60 -5.14 -11.62
CA LEU A 59 18.70 -6.18 -11.16
C LEU A 59 17.52 -6.25 -12.14
N VAL A 60 17.35 -7.39 -12.78
CA VAL A 60 16.30 -7.63 -13.78
C VAL A 60 15.07 -8.19 -13.06
N CYS A 61 13.92 -7.57 -13.32
CA CYS A 61 12.62 -8.01 -12.81
C CYS A 61 11.66 -8.17 -13.99
N ASN A 62 10.94 -9.29 -14.04
CA ASN A 62 9.97 -9.56 -15.10
C ASN A 62 8.54 -9.38 -14.56
N ILE A 63 7.76 -8.47 -15.17
CA ILE A 63 6.42 -8.14 -14.67
C ILE A 63 5.41 -9.30 -14.74
N ASN A 64 5.68 -10.32 -15.57
CA ASN A 64 4.73 -11.36 -15.95
C ASN A 64 4.47 -12.44 -14.88
N LYS A 65 4.41 -12.06 -13.60
CA LYS A 65 3.92 -12.93 -12.53
C LYS A 65 2.49 -13.39 -12.84
N GLY A 66 2.19 -14.65 -12.53
CA GLY A 66 0.92 -15.33 -12.77
C GLY A 66 -0.28 -14.84 -11.95
N CYS A 67 -0.54 -13.53 -11.89
CA CYS A 67 -1.62 -12.95 -11.09
C CYS A 67 -2.20 -11.66 -11.75
N GLY A 68 -3.10 -10.96 -11.04
CA GLY A 68 -3.69 -9.68 -11.51
C GLY A 68 -2.80 -8.46 -11.27
N TYR A 69 -3.25 -7.29 -11.76
CA TYR A 69 -2.50 -6.03 -11.79
C TYR A 69 -1.87 -5.66 -10.43
N GLY A 70 -2.65 -5.58 -9.35
CA GLY A 70 -2.12 -5.19 -8.04
C GLY A 70 -1.03 -6.14 -7.52
N CYS A 71 -1.18 -7.45 -7.77
CA CYS A 71 -0.16 -8.45 -7.43
C CYS A 71 1.11 -8.31 -8.30
N GLN A 72 0.97 -7.99 -9.59
CA GLN A 72 2.10 -7.73 -10.47
C GLN A 72 2.82 -6.43 -10.09
N LEU A 73 2.10 -5.37 -9.73
CA LEU A 73 2.70 -4.13 -9.22
C LEU A 73 3.46 -4.38 -7.92
N HIS A 74 2.89 -5.13 -6.97
CA HIS A 74 3.60 -5.54 -5.76
C HIS A 74 4.83 -6.40 -6.06
N HIS A 75 4.81 -7.24 -7.10
CA HIS A 75 6.01 -7.95 -7.54
C HIS A 75 7.11 -6.97 -7.99
N VAL A 76 6.78 -5.95 -8.79
CA VAL A 76 7.76 -4.94 -9.21
C VAL A 76 8.27 -4.11 -8.02
N VAL A 77 7.39 -3.75 -7.07
CA VAL A 77 7.80 -3.06 -5.82
C VAL A 77 8.80 -3.90 -5.03
N TYR A 78 8.52 -5.20 -4.86
CA TYR A 78 9.43 -6.14 -4.21
C TYR A 78 10.81 -6.17 -4.90
N CYS A 79 10.83 -6.27 -6.23
CA CYS A 79 12.09 -6.22 -6.99
C CYS A 79 12.83 -4.91 -6.75
N PHE A 80 12.11 -3.79 -6.73
CA PHE A 80 12.69 -2.47 -6.57
C PHE A 80 13.27 -2.25 -5.18
N MET A 81 12.62 -2.75 -4.13
CA MET A 81 13.15 -2.71 -2.77
C MET A 81 14.47 -3.48 -2.64
N ILE A 82 14.59 -4.65 -3.27
CA ILE A 82 15.84 -5.42 -3.30
C ILE A 82 16.90 -4.73 -4.15
N ALA A 83 16.52 -4.19 -5.32
CA ALA A 83 17.41 -3.41 -6.17
C ALA A 83 17.99 -2.21 -5.41
N TYR A 84 17.16 -1.50 -4.65
CA TYR A 84 17.56 -0.41 -3.77
C TYR A 84 18.47 -0.86 -2.62
N GLY A 85 18.20 -1.99 -1.99
CA GLY A 85 19.05 -2.53 -0.94
C GLY A 85 20.42 -3.01 -1.42
N THR A 86 20.50 -3.50 -2.67
CA THR A 86 21.72 -4.08 -3.24
C THR A 86 22.51 -3.13 -4.13
N GLU A 87 22.11 -1.87 -4.21
CA GLU A 87 22.70 -0.83 -5.06
C GLU A 87 22.75 -1.24 -6.53
N ARG A 88 21.64 -1.77 -7.03
CA ARG A 88 21.46 -2.19 -8.42
C ARG A 88 20.35 -1.38 -9.09
N THR A 89 20.61 -0.85 -10.28
CA THR A 89 19.58 -0.23 -11.11
C THR A 89 18.54 -1.29 -11.49
N LEU A 90 17.27 -1.02 -11.19
CA LEU A 90 16.16 -1.89 -11.59
C LEU A 90 15.97 -1.80 -13.12
N ILE A 91 16.02 -2.95 -13.78
CA ILE A 91 15.63 -3.12 -15.18
C ILE A 91 14.32 -3.92 -15.20
N LEU A 92 13.27 -3.30 -15.73
CA LEU A 92 11.93 -3.89 -15.79
C LEU A 92 11.69 -4.50 -17.18
N GLU A 93 11.61 -5.82 -17.25
CA GLU A 93 11.16 -6.51 -18.45
C GLU A 93 9.65 -6.60 -18.47
N SER A 94 9.04 -5.91 -19.43
CA SER A 94 7.59 -5.75 -19.52
C SER A 94 6.98 -6.23 -20.84
N HIS A 95 7.78 -6.74 -21.78
CA HIS A 95 7.26 -7.29 -23.04
C HIS A 95 6.29 -8.45 -22.79
N ASN A 96 5.29 -8.57 -23.67
CA ASN A 96 4.21 -9.55 -23.59
C ASN A 96 3.42 -9.47 -22.27
N TRP A 97 3.34 -8.28 -21.68
CA TRP A 97 2.54 -8.08 -20.49
C TRP A 97 1.07 -8.35 -20.76
N ARG A 98 0.47 -9.25 -19.98
CA ARG A 98 -0.92 -9.70 -20.17
C ARG A 98 -1.97 -8.58 -20.21
N TYR A 99 -1.68 -7.44 -19.60
CA TYR A 99 -2.56 -6.28 -19.59
C TYR A 99 -2.32 -5.34 -20.77
N ALA A 100 -1.07 -5.22 -21.22
CA ALA A 100 -0.66 -4.36 -22.33
C ALA A 100 0.55 -4.99 -23.02
N PRO A 101 0.38 -5.71 -24.16
CA PRO A 101 1.49 -6.42 -24.81
C PRO A 101 2.69 -5.53 -25.17
N GLY A 102 2.43 -4.23 -25.38
CA GLY A 102 3.44 -3.19 -25.61
C GLY A 102 4.34 -2.89 -24.40
N GLY A 103 3.95 -3.31 -23.20
CA GLY A 103 4.74 -3.25 -21.98
C GLY A 103 4.31 -2.17 -20.99
N TRP A 104 5.19 -1.90 -20.03
CA TRP A 104 4.96 -0.98 -18.91
C TRP A 104 4.76 0.45 -19.39
N GLU A 105 5.58 0.84 -20.38
CA GLU A 105 5.63 2.17 -20.98
C GLU A 105 4.35 2.54 -21.72
N THR A 106 3.44 1.59 -21.97
CA THR A 106 2.10 1.88 -22.46
C THR A 106 1.41 2.88 -21.53
N VAL A 107 1.50 2.71 -20.20
CA VAL A 107 0.75 3.50 -19.20
C VAL A 107 1.61 4.35 -18.27
N PHE A 108 2.82 3.91 -17.93
CA PHE A 108 3.69 4.59 -16.97
C PHE A 108 5.01 5.02 -17.61
N LEU A 109 5.70 5.97 -16.98
CA LEU A 109 7.05 6.34 -17.39
C LEU A 109 8.02 5.16 -17.22
N PRO A 110 9.09 5.08 -18.05
CA PRO A 110 10.12 4.07 -17.84
C PRO A 110 10.74 4.22 -16.44
N VAL A 111 11.16 3.09 -15.88
CA VAL A 111 11.77 3.05 -14.53
C VAL A 111 13.13 3.74 -14.47
N SER A 112 13.74 4.05 -15.61
CA SER A 112 14.99 4.79 -15.73
C SER A 112 14.97 5.63 -17.01
N ASN A 113 15.59 6.81 -16.98
CA ASN A 113 15.80 7.64 -18.17
C ASN A 113 17.15 7.35 -18.85
N THR A 114 18.13 6.80 -18.14
CA THR A 114 19.50 6.60 -18.66
C THR A 114 19.90 5.13 -18.79
N CYS A 115 19.16 4.21 -18.16
CA CYS A 115 19.53 2.80 -18.13
C CYS A 115 18.32 1.86 -18.10
N THR A 116 17.83 1.50 -19.29
CA THR A 116 16.74 0.54 -19.50
C THR A 116 17.21 -0.77 -20.14
N ASP A 117 18.47 -0.83 -20.55
CA ASP A 117 19.06 -2.00 -21.20
C ASP A 117 19.65 -2.98 -20.17
N ARG A 118 19.44 -4.28 -20.40
CA ARG A 118 19.89 -5.37 -19.52
C ARG A 118 21.28 -5.92 -19.83
N SER A 119 22.03 -5.36 -20.77
CA SER A 119 23.36 -5.86 -21.11
C SER A 119 24.35 -5.70 -19.95
N GLY A 120 25.34 -6.57 -19.90
CA GLY A 120 26.43 -6.51 -18.93
C GLY A 120 27.46 -7.59 -19.22
N ALA A 121 28.64 -7.44 -18.64
CA ALA A 121 29.74 -8.39 -18.79
C ALA A 121 29.43 -9.76 -18.18
N THR A 122 28.66 -9.79 -17.09
CA THR A 122 28.24 -11.01 -16.40
C THR A 122 26.77 -10.96 -16.04
N THR A 123 26.07 -12.08 -16.25
CA THR A 123 24.65 -12.25 -15.95
C THR A 123 24.44 -13.55 -15.19
N GLY A 124 23.59 -13.54 -14.17
CA GLY A 124 23.23 -14.75 -13.42
C GLY A 124 21.89 -14.61 -12.71
N HIS A 125 21.31 -15.74 -12.29
CA HIS A 125 20.14 -15.74 -11.42
C HIS A 125 20.55 -15.40 -9.98
N TRP A 126 19.63 -14.82 -9.22
CA TRP A 126 19.82 -14.56 -7.79
C TRP A 126 20.32 -15.80 -7.04
N SER A 127 21.46 -15.67 -6.38
CA SER A 127 22.06 -16.70 -5.52
C SER A 127 22.43 -16.17 -4.12
N GLY A 128 22.08 -14.91 -3.85
CA GLY A 128 22.30 -14.21 -2.60
C GLY A 128 23.33 -13.10 -2.75
N GLU A 129 23.11 -11.97 -2.08
CA GLU A 129 23.90 -10.75 -2.22
C GLU A 129 25.42 -10.96 -2.13
N ALA A 130 25.89 -11.81 -1.21
CA ALA A 130 27.31 -12.11 -1.04
C ALA A 130 27.91 -12.91 -2.22
N HIS A 131 27.15 -13.84 -2.81
CA HIS A 131 27.57 -14.64 -3.95
C HIS A 131 27.49 -13.82 -5.26
N ASP A 132 26.50 -12.96 -5.37
CA ASP A 132 26.23 -12.15 -6.55
C ASP A 132 27.07 -10.86 -6.60
N LYS A 133 28.04 -10.67 -5.70
CA LYS A 133 28.80 -9.42 -5.56
C LYS A 133 29.47 -8.97 -6.86
N ASP A 134 30.08 -9.91 -7.59
CA ASP A 134 30.84 -9.68 -8.85
C ASP A 134 29.98 -9.90 -10.11
N VAL A 135 28.70 -10.25 -9.95
CA VAL A 135 27.74 -10.41 -11.06
C VAL A 135 27.16 -9.05 -11.39
N GLN A 136 27.33 -8.58 -12.63
CA GLN A 136 26.87 -7.25 -13.03
C GLN A 136 25.34 -7.21 -13.15
N VAL A 137 24.72 -8.22 -13.76
CA VAL A 137 23.28 -8.29 -14.01
C VAL A 137 22.69 -9.50 -13.28
N VAL A 138 21.82 -9.26 -12.31
CA VAL A 138 21.18 -10.33 -11.52
C VAL A 138 19.71 -10.43 -11.86
N GLU A 139 19.25 -11.61 -12.27
CA GLU A 139 17.83 -11.89 -12.51
C GLU A 139 17.15 -12.33 -11.22
N LEU A 140 16.14 -11.57 -10.79
CA LEU A 140 15.43 -11.81 -9.55
C LEU A 140 14.14 -12.61 -9.81
N PRO A 141 13.92 -13.74 -9.12
CA PRO A 141 12.68 -14.50 -9.26
C PRO A 141 11.53 -13.83 -8.49
N ILE A 142 10.32 -14.37 -8.66
CA ILE A 142 9.19 -14.03 -7.79
C ILE A 142 9.52 -14.37 -6.32
N VAL A 143 8.95 -13.60 -5.39
CA VAL A 143 9.21 -13.76 -3.95
C VAL A 143 8.92 -15.17 -3.43
N ASP A 144 7.98 -15.88 -4.05
CA ASP A 144 7.55 -17.24 -3.70
C ASP A 144 8.67 -18.28 -3.90
N SER A 145 9.60 -18.04 -4.83
CA SER A 145 10.75 -18.91 -5.12
C SER A 145 12.10 -18.26 -4.80
N LEU A 146 12.09 -17.14 -4.08
CA LEU A 146 13.30 -16.42 -3.69
C LEU A 146 14.06 -17.16 -2.60
N HIS A 147 15.27 -17.63 -2.94
CA HIS A 147 16.20 -18.20 -1.98
C HIS A 147 17.66 -17.85 -2.35
N PRO A 148 18.50 -17.42 -1.39
CA PRO A 148 18.15 -17.04 -0.03
C PRO A 148 17.37 -15.71 -0.02
N ARG A 149 16.55 -15.47 1.01
CA ARG A 149 15.81 -14.21 1.16
C ARG A 149 16.75 -13.10 1.68
N PRO A 150 16.91 -11.96 0.98
CA PRO A 150 17.67 -10.83 1.49
C PRO A 150 16.91 -10.09 2.60
N PRO A 151 17.59 -9.24 3.39
CA PRO A 151 16.93 -8.49 4.46
C PRO A 151 16.00 -7.38 3.95
N TYR A 152 16.13 -6.98 2.68
CA TYR A 152 15.45 -5.82 2.08
C TYR A 152 13.98 -6.09 1.69
N LEU A 153 13.19 -6.59 2.63
CA LEU A 153 11.81 -7.01 2.43
C LEU A 153 10.86 -6.34 3.45
N PRO A 154 9.60 -6.06 3.07
CA PRO A 154 8.59 -5.65 4.03
C PRO A 154 8.44 -6.69 5.16
N LEU A 155 8.03 -6.30 6.36
CA LEU A 155 7.61 -4.96 6.78
C LEU A 155 8.76 -4.11 7.35
N ALA A 156 10.02 -4.48 7.09
CA ALA A 156 11.15 -3.72 7.62
C ALA A 156 11.34 -2.37 6.90
N ILE A 157 11.84 -1.37 7.64
CA ILE A 157 12.14 -0.03 7.13
C ILE A 157 13.65 0.26 7.19
N PRO A 158 14.16 1.26 6.43
CA PRO A 158 15.55 1.70 6.54
C PRO A 158 15.89 2.23 7.94
N GLU A 159 16.98 1.71 8.51
CA GLU A 159 17.46 2.08 9.84
C GLU A 159 17.73 3.59 9.98
N ASP A 160 18.27 4.23 8.93
CA ASP A 160 18.56 5.67 8.92
C ASP A 160 17.31 6.55 8.94
N LEU A 161 16.20 6.05 8.37
CA LEU A 161 14.92 6.77 8.32
C LEU A 161 14.02 6.44 9.51
N ALA A 162 14.25 5.32 10.19
CA ALA A 162 13.39 4.82 11.26
C ALA A 162 13.08 5.88 12.33
N PRO A 163 14.06 6.61 12.92
CA PRO A 163 13.75 7.58 13.97
C PRO A 163 12.85 8.72 13.50
N ARG A 164 12.92 9.11 12.21
CA ARG A 164 12.08 10.16 11.63
C ARG A 164 10.69 9.63 11.33
N LEU A 165 10.58 8.44 10.76
CA LEU A 165 9.30 7.80 10.44
C LEU A 165 8.48 7.46 11.70
N HIS A 166 9.11 6.98 12.77
CA HIS A 166 8.41 6.72 14.04
C HIS A 166 7.78 7.97 14.65
N ARG A 167 8.34 9.15 14.38
CA ARG A 167 7.80 10.44 14.84
C ARG A 167 6.68 10.96 13.94
N LEU A 168 6.65 10.54 12.67
CA LEU A 168 5.78 11.12 11.66
C LEU A 168 4.56 10.24 11.34
N HIS A 169 4.76 8.94 11.16
CA HIS A 169 3.81 8.06 10.47
C HIS A 169 3.38 6.89 11.37
N GLY A 170 2.07 6.64 11.47
CA GLY A 170 1.51 5.57 12.32
C GLY A 170 1.83 4.15 11.86
N ASP A 171 2.17 3.95 10.58
CA ASP A 171 2.71 2.70 10.04
C ASP A 171 3.89 3.00 9.08
N PRO A 172 5.13 3.01 9.57
CA PRO A 172 6.31 3.26 8.74
C PRO A 172 6.52 2.24 7.60
N SER A 173 6.00 1.02 7.74
CA SER A 173 6.22 -0.07 6.79
C SER A 173 5.51 0.22 5.48
N VAL A 174 4.23 0.59 5.55
CA VAL A 174 3.46 0.99 4.36
C VAL A 174 3.98 2.29 3.76
N TRP A 175 4.48 3.23 4.58
CA TRP A 175 5.13 4.45 4.07
C TRP A 175 6.37 4.12 3.23
N TRP A 176 7.18 3.15 3.66
CA TRP A 176 8.36 2.73 2.91
C TRP A 176 7.98 2.06 1.58
N VAL A 177 7.02 1.13 1.60
CA VAL A 177 6.47 0.49 0.40
C VAL A 177 5.93 1.53 -0.59
N SER A 178 5.20 2.54 -0.09
CA SER A 178 4.57 3.56 -0.92
C SER A 178 5.55 4.45 -1.68
N GLN A 179 6.79 4.61 -1.21
CA GLN A 179 7.80 5.38 -1.95
C GLN A 179 8.18 4.70 -3.28
N PHE A 180 8.22 3.36 -3.32
CA PHE A 180 8.46 2.62 -4.56
C PHE A 180 7.23 2.62 -5.45
N VAL A 181 6.04 2.47 -4.87
CA VAL A 181 4.77 2.59 -5.63
C VAL A 181 4.71 3.97 -6.30
N LYS A 182 4.97 5.06 -5.55
CA LYS A 182 5.01 6.45 -6.06
C LYS A 182 5.92 6.61 -7.27
N TYR A 183 7.13 6.04 -7.21
CA TYR A 183 8.08 6.14 -8.31
C TYR A 183 7.61 5.33 -9.54
N LEU A 184 7.05 4.14 -9.31
CA LEU A 184 6.59 3.27 -10.40
C LEU A 184 5.40 3.90 -11.13
N VAL A 185 4.37 4.34 -10.41
CA VAL A 185 3.10 4.78 -11.02
C VAL A 185 3.12 6.20 -11.60
N ARG A 186 4.30 6.75 -11.93
CA ARG A 186 4.42 8.03 -12.64
C ARG A 186 3.76 7.88 -14.02
N PRO A 187 2.65 8.58 -14.31
CA PRO A 187 1.87 8.33 -15.50
C PRO A 187 2.58 8.85 -16.75
N GLN A 188 2.32 8.22 -17.90
CA GLN A 188 2.55 8.86 -19.18
C GLN A 188 1.64 10.10 -19.33
N THR A 189 2.04 11.08 -20.14
CA THR A 189 1.28 12.33 -20.33
C THR A 189 -0.17 12.09 -20.76
N TRP A 190 -0.42 11.08 -21.61
CA TRP A 190 -1.78 10.76 -22.05
C TRP A 190 -2.65 10.22 -20.90
N LEU A 191 -2.07 9.43 -19.99
CA LEU A 191 -2.77 8.86 -18.84
C LEU A 191 -3.04 9.95 -17.79
N GLU A 192 -2.10 10.87 -17.59
CA GLU A 192 -2.30 12.05 -16.75
C GLU A 192 -3.47 12.90 -17.25
N ASN A 193 -3.53 13.15 -18.57
CA ASN A 193 -4.66 13.86 -19.18
C ASN A 193 -5.98 13.10 -19.01
N GLU A 194 -5.98 11.77 -19.16
CA GLU A 194 -7.18 10.95 -18.94
C GLU A 194 -7.65 11.02 -17.48
N ILE A 195 -6.74 10.97 -16.50
CA ILE A 195 -7.07 11.13 -15.08
C ILE A 195 -7.75 12.49 -14.85
N GLN A 196 -7.19 13.58 -15.39
CA GLN A 196 -7.76 14.93 -15.24
C GLN A 196 -9.15 15.04 -15.89
N GLN A 197 -9.30 14.54 -17.11
CA GLN A 197 -10.59 14.53 -17.82
C GLN A 197 -11.64 13.70 -17.09
N THR A 198 -11.25 12.54 -16.56
CA THR A 198 -12.14 11.64 -15.82
C THR A 198 -12.55 12.26 -14.49
N THR A 199 -11.63 12.93 -13.79
CA THR A 199 -11.91 13.69 -12.56
C THR A 199 -13.01 14.72 -12.79
N ALA A 200 -12.89 15.51 -13.86
CA ALA A 200 -13.90 16.51 -14.24
C ALA A 200 -15.23 15.86 -14.66
N LYS A 201 -15.19 14.81 -15.49
CA LYS A 201 -16.37 14.10 -15.99
C LYS A 201 -17.17 13.45 -14.87
N LEU A 202 -16.50 12.84 -13.90
CA LEU A 202 -17.14 12.19 -12.75
C LEU A 202 -17.62 13.20 -11.69
N GLY A 203 -17.20 14.46 -11.78
CA GLY A 203 -17.47 15.45 -10.74
C GLY A 203 -16.84 15.07 -9.40
N PHE A 204 -15.68 14.41 -9.42
CA PHE A 204 -14.99 13.94 -8.21
C PHE A 204 -14.63 15.13 -7.31
N LYS A 205 -15.18 15.14 -6.09
CA LYS A 205 -15.00 16.24 -5.12
C LYS A 205 -15.09 15.75 -3.68
N HIS A 206 -14.34 16.41 -2.80
CA HIS A 206 -14.35 16.18 -1.37
C HIS A 206 -15.53 16.90 -0.68
N PRO A 207 -15.99 16.42 0.50
CA PRO A 207 -15.58 15.18 1.16
C PRO A 207 -16.17 13.94 0.47
N ILE A 208 -15.36 12.89 0.32
CA ILE A 208 -15.69 11.63 -0.36
C ILE A 208 -15.01 10.44 0.31
N ILE A 209 -15.74 9.33 0.45
CA ILE A 209 -15.20 8.07 0.97
C ILE A 209 -15.08 7.07 -0.16
N GLY A 210 -13.91 6.42 -0.27
CA GLY A 210 -13.65 5.38 -1.24
C GLY A 210 -14.19 4.05 -0.75
N VAL A 211 -14.92 3.34 -1.59
CA VAL A 211 -15.41 1.99 -1.33
C VAL A 211 -14.96 1.08 -2.45
N HIS A 212 -14.20 0.05 -2.10
CA HIS A 212 -13.79 -0.99 -3.05
C HIS A 212 -14.41 -2.32 -2.66
N VAL A 213 -15.34 -2.79 -3.50
CA VAL A 213 -16.03 -4.08 -3.32
C VAL A 213 -15.50 -5.07 -4.34
N ARG A 214 -14.83 -6.12 -3.86
CA ARG A 214 -14.30 -7.19 -4.71
C ARG A 214 -15.18 -8.44 -4.58
N ARG A 215 -15.79 -8.88 -5.69
CA ARG A 215 -16.62 -10.10 -5.75
C ARG A 215 -15.97 -11.15 -6.67
N THR A 216 -16.47 -11.24 -7.91
CA THR A 216 -16.19 -12.26 -8.95
C THR A 216 -15.40 -13.50 -8.50
N ASP A 217 -14.18 -13.69 -8.99
CA ASP A 217 -13.32 -14.88 -8.80
C ASP A 217 -12.68 -15.01 -7.41
N LYS A 218 -12.83 -14.01 -6.55
CA LYS A 218 -12.23 -14.02 -5.21
C LYS A 218 -13.13 -14.62 -4.14
N VAL A 219 -14.45 -14.56 -4.36
CA VAL A 219 -15.42 -15.17 -3.46
C VAL A 219 -15.26 -16.69 -3.45
N GLY A 220 -14.95 -17.24 -2.27
CA GLY A 220 -14.84 -18.69 -2.06
C GLY A 220 -13.45 -19.29 -2.33
N THR A 221 -12.46 -18.48 -2.76
CA THR A 221 -11.07 -18.89 -2.95
C THR A 221 -10.13 -18.13 -2.04
N GLU A 222 -10.17 -16.79 -2.09
CA GLU A 222 -9.25 -15.90 -1.39
C GLU A 222 -9.93 -14.93 -0.43
N ALA A 223 -11.24 -14.70 -0.58
CA ALA A 223 -12.02 -13.82 0.29
C ALA A 223 -13.48 -14.29 0.43
N ALA A 224 -14.17 -13.76 1.44
CA ALA A 224 -15.60 -13.95 1.63
C ALA A 224 -16.42 -12.96 0.77
N PHE A 225 -17.67 -13.30 0.50
CA PHE A 225 -18.64 -12.34 -0.02
C PHE A 225 -19.05 -11.39 1.11
N HIS A 226 -18.97 -10.09 0.86
CA HIS A 226 -19.46 -9.05 1.77
C HIS A 226 -20.60 -8.26 1.09
N PRO A 227 -21.79 -8.17 1.72
CA PRO A 227 -22.89 -7.35 1.22
C PRO A 227 -22.55 -5.85 1.34
N ILE A 228 -23.17 -5.00 0.52
CA ILE A 228 -22.86 -3.56 0.48
C ILE A 228 -23.12 -2.86 1.83
N GLU A 229 -24.05 -3.38 2.62
CA GLU A 229 -24.40 -2.93 3.97
C GLU A 229 -23.23 -2.96 4.94
N GLU A 230 -22.35 -3.95 4.86
CA GLU A 230 -21.17 -4.03 5.73
C GLU A 230 -20.20 -2.90 5.45
N TYR A 231 -19.96 -2.57 4.18
CA TYR A 231 -19.14 -1.42 3.80
C TYR A 231 -19.80 -0.11 4.25
N MET A 232 -21.09 0.06 3.95
CA MET A 232 -21.81 1.32 4.19
C MET A 232 -22.01 1.64 5.67
N LEU A 233 -21.97 0.64 6.56
CA LEU A 233 -21.90 0.85 8.01
C LEU A 233 -20.70 1.75 8.38
N HIS A 234 -19.52 1.43 7.86
CA HIS A 234 -18.28 2.15 8.16
C HIS A 234 -18.19 3.48 7.42
N VAL A 235 -18.75 3.55 6.21
CA VAL A 235 -18.91 4.82 5.47
C VAL A 235 -19.75 5.81 6.27
N GLU A 236 -20.92 5.39 6.78
CA GLU A 236 -21.80 6.25 7.58
C GLU A 236 -21.15 6.67 8.91
N GLU A 237 -20.46 5.74 9.59
CA GLU A 237 -19.69 6.05 10.80
C GLU A 237 -18.64 7.15 10.52
N GLN A 238 -17.92 7.03 9.41
CA GLN A 238 -16.88 7.97 9.07
C GLN A 238 -17.43 9.33 8.61
N PHE A 239 -18.55 9.39 7.88
CA PHE A 239 -19.22 10.66 7.61
C PHE A 239 -19.68 11.36 8.89
N LYS A 240 -20.16 10.62 9.90
CA LYS A 240 -20.49 11.19 11.22
C LYS A 240 -19.26 11.77 11.92
N ILE A 241 -18.09 11.15 11.78
CA ILE A 241 -16.81 11.67 12.31
C ILE A 241 -16.37 12.92 11.54
N LEU A 242 -16.44 12.91 10.20
CA LEU A 242 -16.05 14.04 9.35
C LEU A 242 -16.95 15.26 9.57
N ALA A 243 -18.26 15.06 9.71
CA ALA A 243 -19.24 16.13 9.95
C ALA A 243 -19.00 16.93 11.24
N ARG A 244 -18.19 16.41 12.17
CA ARG A 244 -17.77 17.14 13.38
C ARG A 244 -16.66 18.16 13.13
N ARG A 245 -15.98 18.08 11.98
CA ARG A 245 -14.80 18.90 11.66
C ARG A 245 -14.95 19.70 10.36
N VAL A 246 -15.72 19.17 9.41
CA VAL A 246 -15.89 19.71 8.06
C VAL A 246 -17.38 19.75 7.73
N HIS A 247 -17.81 20.80 7.02
CA HIS A 247 -19.17 20.86 6.50
C HIS A 247 -19.39 19.79 5.42
N ILE A 248 -20.42 18.95 5.60
CA ILE A 248 -20.80 17.92 4.63
C ILE A 248 -22.01 18.41 3.84
N ASP A 249 -21.77 18.91 2.63
CA ASP A 249 -22.84 19.34 1.71
C ASP A 249 -23.57 18.12 1.11
N LYS A 250 -22.84 17.03 0.82
CA LYS A 250 -23.39 15.76 0.36
C LYS A 250 -22.49 14.60 0.79
N LYS A 251 -23.07 13.45 1.14
CA LYS A 251 -22.32 12.22 1.45
C LYS A 251 -21.94 11.52 0.15
N ARG A 252 -20.69 11.68 -0.30
CA ARG A 252 -20.19 11.11 -1.56
C ARG A 252 -19.44 9.81 -1.35
N VAL A 253 -19.67 8.85 -2.23
CA VAL A 253 -18.93 7.58 -2.26
C VAL A 253 -18.34 7.37 -3.63
N TYR A 254 -17.01 7.20 -3.71
CA TYR A 254 -16.40 6.64 -4.91
C TYR A 254 -16.50 5.11 -4.83
N LEU A 255 -17.24 4.49 -5.73
CA LEU A 255 -17.46 3.05 -5.74
C LEU A 255 -16.66 2.39 -6.87
N ALA A 256 -15.63 1.64 -6.49
CA ALA A 256 -14.89 0.74 -7.36
C ALA A 256 -15.34 -0.71 -7.12
N THR A 257 -15.70 -1.41 -8.20
CA THR A 257 -16.23 -2.78 -8.12
C THR A 257 -16.03 -3.53 -9.42
N ASP A 258 -15.82 -4.84 -9.33
CA ASP A 258 -15.83 -5.77 -10.46
C ASP A 258 -17.21 -6.41 -10.71
N ASP A 259 -18.22 -6.03 -9.93
CA ASP A 259 -19.62 -6.38 -10.12
C ASP A 259 -20.42 -5.19 -10.67
N PRO A 260 -20.80 -5.19 -11.96
CA PRO A 260 -21.48 -4.08 -12.60
C PRO A 260 -22.94 -3.87 -12.14
N SER A 261 -23.52 -4.83 -11.40
CA SER A 261 -24.87 -4.69 -10.84
C SER A 261 -24.90 -3.88 -9.54
N LEU A 262 -23.77 -3.79 -8.84
CA LEU A 262 -23.66 -3.22 -7.51
C LEU A 262 -23.95 -1.72 -7.46
N LEU A 263 -23.60 -0.96 -8.51
CA LEU A 263 -23.84 0.48 -8.53
C LEU A 263 -25.35 0.80 -8.45
N GLN A 264 -26.17 0.03 -9.17
CA GLN A 264 -27.62 0.23 -9.15
C GLN A 264 -28.20 -0.19 -7.79
N GLU A 265 -27.73 -1.31 -7.23
CA GLU A 265 -28.10 -1.77 -5.89
C GLU A 265 -27.81 -0.70 -4.82
N ALA A 266 -26.59 -0.14 -4.83
CA ALA A 266 -26.14 0.85 -3.86
C ALA A 266 -26.97 2.15 -3.96
N LYS A 267 -27.24 2.64 -5.18
CA LYS A 267 -28.09 3.83 -5.40
C LYS A 267 -29.52 3.61 -4.91
N THR A 268 -30.07 2.42 -5.07
CA THR A 268 -31.43 2.09 -4.60
C THR A 268 -31.49 1.99 -3.07
N LYS A 269 -30.50 1.36 -2.43
CA LYS A 269 -30.46 1.18 -0.97
C LYS A 269 -30.08 2.45 -0.19
N TYR A 270 -29.27 3.33 -0.79
CA TYR A 270 -28.73 4.52 -0.13
C TYR A 270 -29.03 5.80 -0.93
N PRO A 271 -30.32 6.20 -1.07
CA PRO A 271 -30.72 7.34 -1.90
C PRO A 271 -30.16 8.69 -1.41
N ASP A 272 -29.79 8.79 -0.13
CA ASP A 272 -29.20 10.01 0.44
C ASP A 272 -27.76 10.25 0.01
N TYR A 273 -27.09 9.22 -0.53
CA TYR A 273 -25.70 9.24 -0.95
C TYR A 273 -25.54 9.59 -2.44
N GLU A 274 -24.46 10.29 -2.78
CA GLU A 274 -24.03 10.52 -4.15
C GLU A 274 -22.93 9.50 -4.51
N PHE A 275 -23.28 8.48 -5.29
CA PHE A 275 -22.32 7.48 -5.77
C PHE A 275 -21.65 7.95 -7.07
N ILE A 276 -20.34 8.13 -7.00
CA ILE A 276 -19.44 8.41 -8.11
C ILE A 276 -18.79 7.09 -8.51
N SER A 277 -18.95 6.68 -9.76
CA SER A 277 -18.41 5.43 -10.29
C SER A 277 -18.47 5.44 -11.81
N ASP A 278 -17.49 4.85 -12.48
CA ASP A 278 -17.59 4.55 -13.91
C ASP A 278 -17.99 3.08 -14.10
N ASN A 279 -19.28 2.82 -14.30
CA ASN A 279 -19.78 1.44 -14.42
C ASN A 279 -19.21 0.71 -15.64
N SER A 280 -18.68 1.42 -16.65
CA SER A 280 -18.02 0.79 -17.80
C SER A 280 -16.69 0.12 -17.39
N ILE A 281 -16.01 0.66 -16.37
CA ILE A 281 -14.82 0.05 -15.78
C ILE A 281 -15.20 -1.28 -15.12
N SER A 282 -16.29 -1.31 -14.34
CA SER A 282 -16.80 -2.55 -13.71
C SER A 282 -17.09 -3.65 -14.72
N TRP A 283 -17.68 -3.32 -15.88
CA TRP A 283 -17.87 -4.28 -16.97
C TRP A 283 -16.55 -4.80 -17.56
N SER A 284 -15.55 -3.93 -17.72
CA SER A 284 -14.25 -4.31 -18.27
C SER A 284 -13.39 -5.16 -17.30
N ALA A 285 -13.67 -5.10 -15.99
CA ALA A 285 -12.98 -5.90 -14.97
C ALA A 285 -13.44 -7.37 -14.92
N GLY A 286 -14.55 -7.70 -15.58
CA GLY A 286 -15.07 -9.06 -15.71
C GLY A 286 -14.07 -10.02 -16.37
N LEU A 287 -14.15 -11.31 -16.01
CA LEU A 287 -13.16 -12.33 -16.39
C LEU A 287 -12.85 -12.41 -17.90
N HIS A 288 -13.83 -12.13 -18.76
CA HIS A 288 -13.67 -12.19 -20.21
C HIS A 288 -12.81 -11.06 -20.80
N ASN A 289 -12.77 -9.88 -20.15
CA ASN A 289 -12.11 -8.68 -20.68
C ASN A 289 -10.96 -8.16 -19.79
N ARG A 290 -10.72 -8.83 -18.66
CA ARG A 290 -9.81 -8.38 -17.60
C ARG A 290 -8.37 -8.14 -18.05
N TYR A 291 -7.86 -8.95 -18.99
CA TYR A 291 -6.47 -8.87 -19.45
C TYR A 291 -6.39 -8.13 -20.78
N THR A 292 -6.78 -6.86 -20.76
CA THR A 292 -6.78 -5.93 -21.90
C THR A 292 -6.31 -4.55 -21.46
N GLU A 293 -5.83 -3.73 -22.40
CA GLU A 293 -5.39 -2.36 -22.10
C GLU A 293 -6.52 -1.49 -21.57
N ASN A 294 -7.76 -1.71 -22.03
CA ASN A 294 -8.93 -1.00 -21.53
C ASN A 294 -9.22 -1.34 -20.06
N SER A 295 -9.13 -2.62 -19.68
CA SER A 295 -9.30 -3.04 -18.29
C SER A 295 -8.14 -2.56 -17.41
N LEU A 296 -6.91 -2.53 -17.94
CA LEU A 296 -5.75 -1.95 -17.26
C LEU A 296 -5.97 -0.48 -16.93
N ARG A 297 -6.41 0.33 -17.90
CA ARG A 297 -6.75 1.73 -17.69
C ARG A 297 -7.83 1.90 -16.63
N GLY A 298 -8.88 1.07 -16.71
CA GLY A 298 -9.97 1.06 -15.74
C GLY A 298 -9.49 0.83 -14.31
N VAL A 299 -8.69 -0.22 -14.07
CA VAL A 299 -8.19 -0.53 -12.71
C VAL A 299 -7.19 0.53 -12.21
N ILE A 300 -6.40 1.15 -13.09
CA ILE A 300 -5.51 2.26 -12.71
C ILE A 300 -6.33 3.48 -12.27
N LEU A 301 -7.39 3.83 -13.00
CA LEU A 301 -8.29 4.93 -12.63
C LEU A 301 -9.02 4.65 -11.31
N ASP A 302 -9.54 3.43 -11.12
CA ASP A 302 -10.18 3.04 -9.85
C ASP A 302 -9.21 3.16 -8.68
N ILE A 303 -8.00 2.63 -8.81
CA ILE A 303 -6.97 2.74 -7.76
C ILE A 303 -6.60 4.20 -7.49
N HIS A 304 -6.47 5.02 -8.54
CA HIS A 304 -6.21 6.45 -8.40
C HIS A 304 -7.31 7.13 -7.59
N PHE A 305 -8.57 7.02 -7.98
CA PHE A 305 -9.67 7.69 -7.28
C PHE A 305 -9.90 7.14 -5.87
N LEU A 306 -9.73 5.84 -5.64
CA LEU A 306 -9.73 5.27 -4.28
C LEU A 306 -8.65 5.91 -3.40
N SER A 307 -7.43 6.05 -3.92
CA SER A 307 -6.31 6.63 -3.17
C SER A 307 -6.51 8.11 -2.82
N GLN A 308 -7.28 8.84 -3.64
CA GLN A 308 -7.57 10.26 -3.46
C GLN A 308 -8.72 10.53 -2.49
N THR A 309 -9.36 9.51 -1.90
CA THR A 309 -10.51 9.71 -1.01
C THR A 309 -10.10 10.09 0.42
N ASP A 310 -11.01 10.71 1.19
CA ASP A 310 -10.74 11.12 2.58
C ASP A 310 -10.67 9.92 3.55
N PHE A 311 -11.16 8.76 3.13
CA PHE A 311 -11.13 7.50 3.88
C PHE A 311 -11.45 6.33 2.94
N LEU A 312 -10.86 5.17 3.19
CA LEU A 312 -11.02 3.97 2.36
C LEU A 312 -11.72 2.83 3.11
N VAL A 313 -12.81 2.29 2.56
CA VAL A 313 -13.50 1.10 3.10
C VAL A 313 -13.42 -0.02 2.08
N CYS A 314 -12.84 -1.16 2.45
CA CYS A 314 -12.62 -2.25 1.51
C CYS A 314 -12.31 -3.58 2.22
N THR A 315 -11.85 -4.57 1.44
CA THR A 315 -11.15 -5.75 1.92
C THR A 315 -9.66 -5.65 1.61
N PHE A 316 -8.81 -5.76 2.63
CA PHE A 316 -7.35 -5.79 2.45
C PHE A 316 -6.84 -7.15 2.00
N SER A 317 -7.67 -8.19 1.90
CA SER A 317 -7.33 -9.38 1.10
C SER A 317 -7.09 -9.02 -0.38
N SER A 318 -7.74 -7.97 -0.91
CA SER A 318 -7.56 -7.51 -2.28
C SER A 318 -6.34 -6.62 -2.48
N GLN A 319 -5.48 -6.99 -3.42
CA GLN A 319 -4.29 -6.19 -3.77
C GLN A 319 -4.68 -4.80 -4.30
N VAL A 320 -5.83 -4.66 -4.97
CA VAL A 320 -6.30 -3.36 -5.51
C VAL A 320 -6.49 -2.36 -4.37
N CYS A 321 -7.13 -2.77 -3.28
CA CYS A 321 -7.31 -1.88 -2.13
C CYS A 321 -5.98 -1.55 -1.45
N ARG A 322 -5.09 -2.54 -1.30
CA ARG A 322 -3.78 -2.30 -0.69
C ARG A 322 -2.93 -1.31 -1.50
N VAL A 323 -2.94 -1.41 -2.83
CA VAL A 323 -2.26 -0.44 -3.70
C VAL A 323 -2.86 0.97 -3.55
N ALA A 324 -4.20 1.10 -3.52
CA ALA A 324 -4.84 2.40 -3.30
C ALA A 324 -4.46 3.00 -1.92
N TYR A 325 -4.45 2.16 -0.89
CA TYR A 325 -4.01 2.55 0.46
C TYR A 325 -2.52 2.95 0.51
N GLU A 326 -1.65 2.24 -0.20
CA GLU A 326 -0.22 2.59 -0.31
C GLU A 326 -0.05 3.95 -0.99
N ILE A 327 -0.72 4.19 -2.13
CA ILE A 327 -0.69 5.49 -2.82
C ILE A 327 -1.22 6.62 -1.92
N MET A 328 -2.28 6.36 -1.15
CA MET A 328 -2.85 7.32 -0.20
C MET A 328 -1.81 7.83 0.83
N GLN A 329 -0.85 6.99 1.23
CA GLN A 329 0.23 7.39 2.15
C GLN A 329 1.16 8.47 1.57
N THR A 330 1.14 8.67 0.25
CA THR A 330 1.97 9.65 -0.45
C THR A 330 1.27 11.01 -0.62
N LEU A 331 -0.04 11.05 -0.32
CA LEU A 331 -0.90 12.22 -0.50
C LEU A 331 -1.15 12.98 0.81
N HIS A 332 -0.84 12.37 1.95
CA HIS A 332 -1.03 12.94 3.27
C HIS A 332 0.21 12.73 4.15
N PRO A 333 0.40 13.55 5.22
CA PRO A 333 1.53 13.37 6.12
C PRO A 333 1.52 12.03 6.87
N ASP A 334 0.33 11.60 7.26
CA ASP A 334 0.07 10.30 7.88
C ASP A 334 -1.39 9.90 7.60
N ALA A 335 -1.59 9.00 6.64
CA ALA A 335 -2.88 8.41 6.31
C ALA A 335 -2.97 6.95 6.78
N SER A 336 -2.09 6.52 7.71
CA SER A 336 -2.02 5.13 8.16
C SER A 336 -3.35 4.66 8.75
N SER A 337 -4.11 5.55 9.38
CA SER A 337 -5.42 5.22 9.96
C SER A 337 -6.62 5.55 9.05
N TYR A 338 -6.42 5.93 7.79
CA TYR A 338 -7.49 6.40 6.89
C TYR A 338 -8.18 5.25 6.14
N PHE A 339 -8.39 4.13 6.83
CA PHE A 339 -9.05 2.98 6.26
C PHE A 339 -9.91 2.22 7.28
N TYR A 340 -10.81 1.41 6.75
CA TYR A 340 -11.41 0.29 7.46
C TYR A 340 -11.43 -0.93 6.52
N SER A 341 -10.78 -2.00 6.93
CA SER A 341 -10.79 -3.29 6.23
C SER A 341 -11.85 -4.19 6.85
N LEU A 342 -12.66 -4.87 6.02
CA LEU A 342 -13.64 -5.85 6.49
C LEU A 342 -13.02 -7.20 6.86
N ASP A 343 -11.78 -7.45 6.44
CA ASP A 343 -11.09 -8.72 6.63
C ASP A 343 -9.67 -8.53 7.20
N ASP A 344 -8.65 -8.58 6.35
CA ASP A 344 -7.25 -8.61 6.75
C ASP A 344 -6.80 -7.26 7.31
N ILE A 345 -5.75 -7.30 8.15
CA ILE A 345 -4.90 -6.14 8.40
C ILE A 345 -4.04 -5.83 7.17
N TYR A 346 -3.32 -4.72 7.15
CA TYR A 346 -2.38 -4.47 6.06
C TYR A 346 -1.30 -5.55 6.01
N TYR A 347 -1.00 -6.04 4.81
CA TYR A 347 0.11 -6.94 4.57
C TYR A 347 0.66 -6.77 3.15
N PHE A 348 1.92 -7.13 2.99
CA PHE A 348 2.59 -7.24 1.71
C PHE A 348 2.89 -8.71 1.39
N GLY A 349 2.51 -9.18 0.21
CA GLY A 349 2.69 -10.58 -0.17
C GLY A 349 4.16 -10.99 -0.18
N GLY A 350 4.52 -12.01 0.60
CA GLY A 350 5.91 -12.44 0.76
C GLY A 350 6.73 -11.64 1.76
N GLN A 351 6.10 -10.82 2.61
CA GLN A 351 6.75 -10.15 3.75
C GLN A 351 7.41 -11.13 4.72
N ASN A 352 8.35 -10.61 5.51
CA ASN A 352 8.84 -11.28 6.71
C ASN A 352 7.75 -11.30 7.80
N ALA A 353 7.98 -12.07 8.87
CA ALA A 353 7.01 -12.25 9.93
C ALA A 353 6.56 -10.90 10.55
N HIS A 354 5.25 -10.65 10.56
CA HIS A 354 4.66 -9.50 11.23
C HIS A 354 4.57 -9.79 12.73
N ASN A 355 5.35 -9.05 13.52
CA ASN A 355 5.43 -9.24 14.95
C ASN A 355 4.89 -8.01 15.71
N GLN A 356 4.32 -8.29 16.87
CA GLN A 356 3.94 -7.33 17.88
C GLN A 356 4.63 -7.70 19.20
N ILE A 357 4.70 -6.74 20.13
CA ILE A 357 5.20 -6.95 21.49
C ILE A 357 4.04 -6.75 22.47
N ALA A 358 3.80 -7.74 23.33
CA ALA A 358 2.86 -7.59 24.44
C ALA A 358 3.34 -6.48 25.40
N ILE A 359 2.45 -5.54 25.74
CA ILE A 359 2.73 -4.44 26.67
C ILE A 359 1.95 -4.55 27.98
N TYR A 360 0.87 -5.33 27.98
CA TYR A 360 0.09 -5.63 29.17
C TYR A 360 -0.11 -7.15 29.31
N PRO A 361 -0.16 -7.68 30.54
CA PRO A 361 -0.44 -9.09 30.74
C PRO A 361 -1.88 -9.43 30.34
N HIS A 362 -2.10 -10.67 29.92
CA HIS A 362 -3.43 -11.21 29.64
C HIS A 362 -3.54 -12.64 30.15
N GLN A 363 -4.50 -12.86 31.06
CA GLN A 363 -4.96 -14.19 31.42
C GLN A 363 -6.11 -14.58 30.49
N PRO A 364 -6.02 -15.73 29.81
CA PRO A 364 -7.10 -16.28 28.97
C PRO A 364 -8.39 -16.45 29.75
N ARG A 365 -9.52 -16.06 29.17
CA ARG A 365 -10.84 -16.31 29.79
C ARG A 365 -11.39 -17.69 29.45
N ASP A 366 -11.03 -18.21 28.28
CA ASP A 366 -11.41 -19.53 27.79
C ASP A 366 -10.25 -20.15 26.97
N SER A 367 -10.52 -21.27 26.30
CA SER A 367 -9.52 -21.99 25.50
C SER A 367 -9.17 -21.33 24.16
N GLU A 368 -9.93 -20.32 23.72
CA GLU A 368 -9.68 -19.60 22.47
C GLU A 368 -8.63 -18.50 22.67
N ASP A 369 -8.53 -17.93 23.88
CA ASP A 369 -7.56 -16.89 24.25
C ASP A 369 -6.13 -17.46 24.48
N ILE A 370 -5.10 -16.65 24.19
CA ILE A 370 -3.70 -16.93 24.53
C ILE A 370 -3.20 -16.07 25.69
N PRO A 371 -2.37 -16.64 26.61
CA PRO A 371 -1.77 -15.86 27.66
C PRO A 371 -0.68 -14.93 27.11
N LEU A 372 -0.59 -13.73 27.67
CA LEU A 372 0.43 -12.74 27.35
C LEU A 372 1.14 -12.28 28.61
N GLU A 373 2.46 -12.18 28.55
CA GLU A 373 3.27 -11.40 29.51
C GLU A 373 3.94 -10.22 28.79
N PRO A 374 4.11 -9.05 29.47
CA PRO A 374 4.82 -7.93 28.87
C PRO A 374 6.22 -8.33 28.36
N GLY A 375 6.50 -8.01 27.10
CA GLY A 375 7.72 -8.38 26.38
C GLY A 375 7.61 -9.63 25.50
N ASP A 376 6.54 -10.42 25.61
CA ASP A 376 6.32 -11.55 24.71
C ASP A 376 6.16 -11.09 23.26
N VAL A 377 6.78 -11.83 22.32
CA VAL A 377 6.68 -11.58 20.88
C VAL A 377 5.49 -12.34 20.30
N ILE A 378 4.56 -11.61 19.71
CA ILE A 378 3.32 -12.15 19.14
C ILE A 378 3.39 -12.06 17.62
N GLY A 379 3.30 -13.19 16.92
CA GLY A 379 3.13 -13.21 15.48
C GLY A 379 1.65 -12.99 15.16
N VAL A 380 1.29 -11.80 14.68
CA VAL A 380 -0.11 -11.46 14.37
C VAL A 380 -0.53 -12.14 13.07
N ALA A 381 -1.74 -12.70 13.07
CA ALA A 381 -2.39 -13.22 11.87
C ALA A 381 -3.45 -12.25 11.33
N GLY A 382 -4.17 -11.55 12.22
CA GLY A 382 -5.17 -10.57 11.83
C GLY A 382 -5.89 -9.92 13.01
N ASN A 383 -6.71 -8.91 12.73
CA ASN A 383 -7.59 -8.24 13.67
C ASN A 383 -9.03 -8.61 13.33
N HIS A 384 -9.84 -9.01 14.31
CA HIS A 384 -11.24 -9.38 14.09
C HIS A 384 -12.18 -8.16 14.15
N TRP A 385 -11.64 -6.98 14.42
CA TRP A 385 -12.34 -5.69 14.49
C TRP A 385 -13.41 -5.61 15.59
N ASP A 386 -13.40 -6.55 16.54
CA ASP A 386 -14.30 -6.66 17.69
C ASP A 386 -13.61 -6.36 19.03
N GLY A 387 -12.32 -5.97 18.98
CA GLY A 387 -11.46 -5.74 20.14
C GLY A 387 -10.44 -6.85 20.39
N TYR A 388 -10.53 -7.96 19.64
CA TYR A 388 -9.57 -9.06 19.66
C TYR A 388 -8.82 -9.19 18.33
N SER A 389 -7.58 -9.67 18.44
CA SER A 389 -6.72 -10.08 17.35
C SER A 389 -6.40 -11.56 17.50
N LYS A 390 -6.02 -12.22 16.41
CA LYS A 390 -5.56 -13.61 16.41
C LYS A 390 -4.08 -13.67 16.08
N GLY A 391 -3.34 -14.54 16.76
CA GLY A 391 -1.91 -14.70 16.53
C GLY A 391 -1.29 -15.79 17.37
N ILE A 392 0.03 -15.93 17.25
CA ILE A 392 0.84 -16.92 17.97
C ILE A 392 1.74 -16.23 18.99
N ASN A 393 1.63 -16.59 20.27
CA ASN A 393 2.67 -16.25 21.24
C ASN A 393 3.90 -17.11 20.96
N ARG A 394 4.96 -16.50 20.41
CA ARG A 394 6.14 -17.24 19.92
C ARG A 394 6.92 -17.93 21.04
N LYS A 395 6.87 -17.39 22.26
CA LYS A 395 7.54 -17.97 23.43
C LYS A 395 6.87 -19.28 23.85
N LEU A 396 5.55 -19.35 23.73
CA LEU A 396 4.75 -20.51 24.18
C LEU A 396 4.38 -21.45 23.04
N GLY A 397 4.51 -21.03 21.78
CA GLY A 397 4.05 -21.78 20.61
C GLY A 397 2.53 -21.94 20.55
N ARG A 398 1.76 -21.11 21.27
CA ARG A 398 0.29 -21.20 21.32
C ARG A 398 -0.35 -20.13 20.44
N THR A 399 -1.33 -20.57 19.66
CA THR A 399 -2.13 -19.71 18.78
C THR A 399 -3.53 -19.52 19.36
N GLY A 400 -4.05 -18.31 19.29
CA GLY A 400 -5.40 -17.98 19.74
C GLY A 400 -5.66 -16.47 19.71
N LEU A 401 -6.71 -16.06 20.42
CA LEU A 401 -7.16 -14.69 20.51
C LEU A 401 -6.45 -13.92 21.62
N TYR A 402 -6.30 -12.62 21.43
CA TYR A 402 -5.82 -11.70 22.46
C TYR A 402 -6.42 -10.31 22.26
N PRO A 403 -6.64 -9.52 23.32
CA PRO A 403 -7.15 -8.16 23.20
C PRO A 403 -6.17 -7.27 22.43
N SER A 404 -6.61 -6.65 21.34
CA SER A 404 -5.73 -5.91 20.41
C SER A 404 -5.03 -4.71 21.06
N TYR A 405 -5.61 -4.11 22.10
CA TYR A 405 -5.00 -2.97 22.80
C TYR A 405 -3.81 -3.35 23.71
N LYS A 406 -3.57 -4.65 23.93
CA LYS A 406 -2.51 -5.15 24.84
C LYS A 406 -1.16 -5.36 24.18
N VAL A 407 -1.04 -5.01 22.93
CA VAL A 407 0.18 -5.16 22.14
C VAL A 407 0.56 -3.83 21.49
N LYS A 408 1.82 -3.71 21.09
CA LYS A 408 2.32 -2.66 20.19
C LYS A 408 3.01 -3.29 19.00
N GLU A 409 3.02 -2.60 17.86
CA GLU A 409 3.77 -3.05 16.68
C GLU A 409 5.27 -3.18 16.96
N LYS A 410 5.89 -4.25 16.46
CA LYS A 410 7.36 -4.41 16.46
C LYS A 410 7.88 -3.95 15.10
N ILE A 411 8.31 -2.70 15.03
CA ILE A 411 8.90 -2.15 13.81
C ILE A 411 10.30 -2.73 13.62
N GLU A 412 10.48 -3.49 12.54
CA GLU A 412 11.78 -4.05 12.16
C GLU A 412 12.57 -3.02 11.34
N THR A 413 13.87 -2.93 11.58
CA THR A 413 14.76 -2.03 10.82
C THR A 413 15.84 -2.84 10.12
N VAL A 414 16.23 -2.37 8.94
CA VAL A 414 17.28 -2.98 8.11
C VAL A 414 18.24 -1.90 7.67
N LYS A 415 19.54 -2.23 7.65
CA LYS A 415 20.58 -1.34 7.15
C LYS A 415 20.55 -1.30 5.62
N TYR A 416 19.80 -0.36 5.07
CA TYR A 416 19.79 -0.05 3.65
C TYR A 416 20.93 0.92 3.28
N PRO A 417 21.35 0.97 2.00
CA PRO A 417 22.20 2.04 1.49
C PRO A 417 21.53 3.41 1.62
N THR A 418 22.30 4.43 1.96
CA THR A 418 21.79 5.79 2.17
C THR A 418 22.04 6.73 0.98
N TYR A 419 22.76 6.28 -0.05
CA TYR A 419 23.06 7.05 -1.27
C TYR A 419 23.49 8.52 -1.00
N PRO A 420 24.55 8.75 -0.22
CA PRO A 420 24.95 10.09 0.22
C PRO A 420 25.31 11.04 -0.94
N GLU A 421 25.68 10.51 -2.11
CA GLU A 421 25.90 11.26 -3.33
C GLU A 421 24.62 11.96 -3.79
N ALA A 422 23.48 11.27 -3.69
CA ALA A 422 22.17 11.82 -4.00
C ALA A 422 21.80 12.93 -2.99
N ASP A 423 22.02 12.69 -1.70
CA ASP A 423 21.69 13.65 -0.63
C ASP A 423 22.45 14.98 -0.78
N LYS A 424 23.69 14.94 -1.28
CA LYS A 424 24.49 16.15 -1.59
C LYS A 424 23.90 16.99 -2.72
N LEU A 425 23.20 16.37 -3.68
CA LEU A 425 22.55 17.08 -4.78
C LEU A 425 21.30 17.86 -4.31
N LEU A 426 20.61 17.35 -3.29
CA LEU A 426 19.45 18.04 -2.69
C LEU A 426 19.86 19.24 -1.84
N ASN A 427 21.05 19.24 -1.24
CA ASN A 427 21.52 20.31 -0.35
C ASN A 427 22.92 20.83 -0.75
N PRO A 428 23.04 21.63 -1.82
CA PRO A 428 24.33 22.10 -2.35
C PRO A 428 25.13 22.97 -1.36
N GLN A 429 24.47 23.49 -0.31
CA GLN A 429 25.04 24.44 0.66
C GLN A 429 25.72 23.79 1.87
N LYS A 430 25.73 22.45 1.99
CA LYS A 430 26.52 21.73 3.02
C LYS A 430 27.82 21.19 2.43
N LYS A 431 28.66 22.08 1.90
CA LYS A 431 30.06 21.79 1.55
C LYS A 431 31.00 22.21 2.66
#